data_AF-A0A8T2UYP6-F1
#
_entry.id   AF-A0A8T2UYP6-F1
#
_cell.length_a   1.000
_cell.length_b   1.000
_cell.length_c   1.000
_cell.angle_alpha   90.00
_cell.angle_beta   90.00
_cell.angle_gamma   90.00
#
_symmetry.space_group_name_H-M   'P 1'
#
loop_
_entity.id
_entity.type
_entity.pdbx_description
1 polymer ?
#
loop_
_entity_poly.entity_id
_entity_poly.type
_entity_poly.pdbx_seq_one_letter_code
_entity_poly.pdbx_strand_id
1 'polypeptide(L)'
;MEKADQESKLDSSDDSTGHSKTRYLKDIEYQPKYLVTFTVGYDQKDMIKEAISKFTKNWTVVFFHYDGRINEWDEFEWAQEAIHISALKQTKWWFAKRFLHPDVVAPFEYIFIWDEDLGVEHFDAEEYIRLVKKHGLEISQPALEDNQALTWEITKRSGDSEVHKNVQERPRWCQDPHLPPCAGFVEIMAPVFSIAAWRCVWHIIQNDLVHGWG
;
A
#
# COMPACT_ATOMS: atom_id res chain seq x y z
N MET A 1 33.22 -71.10 45.92
CA MET A 1 32.17 -70.75 44.94
C MET A 1 32.08 -69.23 44.89
N GLU A 2 32.88 -68.50 44.12
CA GLU A 2 33.17 -68.62 42.66
C GLU A 2 31.93 -68.32 41.82
N LYS A 3 31.95 -67.45 40.79
CA LYS A 3 33.02 -66.63 40.16
C LYS A 3 32.50 -65.16 40.05
N ALA A 4 33.28 -64.09 40.00
CA ALA A 4 34.56 -63.77 39.33
C ALA A 4 34.45 -63.59 37.79
N ASP A 5 35.29 -62.69 37.27
CA ASP A 5 35.49 -62.23 35.87
C ASP A 5 34.49 -61.13 35.41
N GLN A 6 34.84 -59.84 35.20
CA GLN A 6 35.84 -59.16 34.32
C GLN A 6 35.40 -59.04 32.85
N GLU A 7 35.58 -57.94 32.10
CA GLU A 7 35.95 -56.51 32.33
C GLU A 7 35.17 -55.67 31.24
N SER A 8 35.26 -54.35 30.97
CA SER A 8 36.17 -53.26 31.34
C SER A 8 35.56 -51.84 31.17
N LYS A 9 36.01 -50.88 32.01
CA LYS A 9 36.42 -49.49 31.69
C LYS A 9 35.51 -48.44 30.98
N LEU A 10 35.70 -47.19 31.47
CA LEU A 10 35.43 -45.87 30.85
C LEU A 10 33.96 -45.49 30.55
N ASP A 11 33.50 -44.24 30.70
CA ASP A 11 34.06 -43.04 31.36
C ASP A 11 32.89 -42.11 31.80
N SER A 12 33.23 -40.94 32.32
CA SER A 12 32.45 -39.71 32.54
C SER A 12 31.57 -39.26 31.35
N SER A 13 30.58 -38.35 31.50
CA SER A 13 30.20 -37.44 32.60
C SER A 13 28.68 -37.14 32.62
N ASP A 14 28.20 -36.41 33.63
CA ASP A 14 26.96 -35.61 33.53
C ASP A 14 27.05 -34.59 32.38
N ASP A 15 25.90 -34.26 31.78
CA ASP A 15 25.57 -32.89 31.33
C ASP A 15 24.06 -32.64 31.49
N SER A 16 23.70 -31.41 31.87
CA SER A 16 22.39 -31.05 32.41
C SER A 16 21.65 -30.02 31.54
N THR A 17 20.77 -30.47 30.62
CA THR A 17 19.96 -29.57 29.78
C THR A 17 18.46 -29.95 29.74
N GLY A 18 17.73 -29.60 30.81
CA GLY A 18 16.27 -29.63 30.82
C GLY A 18 15.65 -28.65 29.82
N HIS A 19 15.29 -29.14 28.63
CA HIS A 19 14.78 -28.32 27.52
C HIS A 19 13.41 -27.68 27.81
N SER A 20 13.40 -26.38 28.12
CA SER A 20 12.18 -25.61 28.33
C SER A 20 11.50 -25.25 26.99
N LYS A 21 10.50 -26.04 26.60
CA LYS A 21 9.71 -25.87 25.35
C LYS A 21 8.63 -24.77 25.46
N THR A 22 8.99 -23.51 25.70
CA THR A 22 8.08 -22.35 25.45
C THR A 22 8.86 -21.03 25.36
N ARG A 23 9.27 -20.62 24.15
CA ARG A 23 9.74 -19.23 23.89
C ARG A 23 9.78 -18.80 22.42
N TYR A 24 8.91 -19.36 21.58
CA TYR A 24 8.67 -18.89 20.21
C TYR A 24 7.23 -18.40 20.11
N LEU A 25 7.02 -17.34 19.33
CA LEU A 25 5.85 -16.45 19.42
C LEU A 25 5.76 -15.76 20.80
N LYS A 26 6.53 -14.66 20.95
CA LYS A 26 5.87 -13.45 21.44
C LYS A 26 4.93 -13.00 20.33
N ASP A 27 3.70 -12.65 20.67
CA ASP A 27 2.73 -12.18 19.68
C ASP A 27 3.24 -10.92 18.98
N ILE A 28 2.90 -10.81 17.69
CA ILE A 28 3.12 -9.57 16.94
C ILE A 28 2.01 -8.62 17.39
N GLU A 29 2.26 -7.89 18.49
CA GLU A 29 1.32 -6.93 19.10
C GLU A 29 0.89 -5.81 18.12
N TYR A 30 1.58 -5.68 16.98
CA TYR A 30 1.27 -4.68 15.97
C TYR A 30 1.44 -5.20 14.54
N GLN A 31 0.33 -5.34 13.82
CA GLN A 31 0.31 -5.50 12.36
C GLN A 31 -0.40 -4.29 11.72
N PRO A 32 0.26 -3.54 10.83
CA PRO A 32 -0.37 -2.48 10.05
C PRO A 32 -1.58 -3.02 9.26
N LYS A 33 -2.67 -2.27 9.27
CA LYS A 33 -3.94 -2.65 8.64
C LYS A 33 -4.04 -2.22 7.18
N TYR A 34 -3.27 -1.20 6.80
CA TYR A 34 -3.37 -0.56 5.51
C TYR A 34 -2.00 -0.45 4.87
N LEU A 35 -1.96 -0.45 3.55
CA LEU A 35 -0.74 -0.28 2.76
C LEU A 35 -0.88 0.97 1.89
N VAL A 36 0.14 1.83 1.89
CA VAL A 36 0.28 2.90 0.90
C VAL A 36 1.56 2.70 0.10
N THR A 37 1.45 2.81 -1.22
CA THR A 37 2.59 2.75 -2.13
C THR A 37 2.65 4.02 -2.96
N PHE A 38 3.79 4.69 -2.96
CA PHE A 38 4.07 5.84 -3.81
C PHE A 38 5.07 5.47 -4.90
N THR A 39 4.89 6.00 -6.10
CA THR A 39 5.84 5.83 -7.21
C THR A 39 6.71 7.06 -7.31
N VAL A 40 7.96 6.95 -6.84
CA VAL A 40 8.77 8.10 -6.43
C VAL A 40 10.03 8.32 -7.24
N GLY A 41 10.36 9.59 -7.43
CA GLY A 41 11.68 10.13 -7.72
C GLY A 41 12.07 11.11 -6.62
N TYR A 42 13.37 11.17 -6.30
CA TYR A 42 13.89 12.01 -5.21
C TYR A 42 13.61 13.51 -5.40
N ASP A 43 13.40 13.97 -6.64
CA ASP A 43 13.14 15.38 -6.92
C ASP A 43 11.72 15.84 -6.48
N GLN A 44 10.83 14.90 -6.10
CA GLN A 44 9.50 15.16 -5.48
C GLN A 44 9.45 14.86 -3.98
N LYS A 45 10.61 14.64 -3.32
CA LYS A 45 10.70 14.21 -1.91
C LYS A 45 9.93 15.07 -0.90
N ASP A 46 9.79 16.37 -1.14
CA ASP A 46 9.06 17.26 -0.23
C ASP A 46 7.53 17.07 -0.33
N MET A 47 6.99 16.75 -1.52
CA MET A 47 5.57 16.36 -1.68
C MET A 47 5.30 15.01 -1.00
N ILE A 48 6.20 14.03 -1.17
CA ILE A 48 6.10 12.74 -0.48
C ILE A 48 6.20 12.89 1.05
N LYS A 49 7.09 13.75 1.55
CA LYS A 49 7.20 14.07 2.98
C LYS A 49 5.91 14.65 3.55
N GLU A 50 5.23 15.52 2.81
CA GLU A 50 3.90 16.03 3.19
C GLU A 50 2.84 14.92 3.12
N ALA A 51 2.84 14.08 2.09
CA ALA A 51 1.94 12.93 1.98
C ALA A 51 2.10 11.94 3.14
N ILE A 52 3.33 11.53 3.45
CA ILE A 52 3.66 10.61 4.56
C ILE A 52 3.21 11.15 5.91
N SER A 53 3.18 12.47 6.12
CA SER A 53 2.63 13.06 7.35
C SER A 53 1.15 12.71 7.62
N LYS A 54 0.41 12.26 6.60
CA LYS A 54 -1.00 11.84 6.70
C LYS A 54 -1.19 10.36 7.04
N PHE A 55 -0.15 9.54 6.90
CA PHE A 55 -0.20 8.09 7.10
C PHE A 55 0.52 7.72 8.40
N THR A 56 -0.26 7.57 9.48
CA THR A 56 0.30 7.32 10.82
C THR A 56 0.53 5.82 11.08
N LYS A 57 0.51 5.37 12.34
CA LYS A 57 0.98 4.04 12.73
C LYS A 57 0.32 2.87 11.97
N ASN A 58 -0.93 2.97 11.54
CA ASN A 58 -1.69 1.86 10.95
C ASN A 58 -1.20 1.41 9.56
N TRP A 59 -0.16 2.06 9.03
CA TRP A 59 0.20 2.03 7.62
C TRP A 59 1.57 1.39 7.40
N THR A 60 1.64 0.43 6.47
CA THR A 60 2.91 0.08 5.81
C THR A 60 3.11 1.04 4.65
N VAL A 61 4.31 1.59 4.51
CA VAL A 61 4.71 2.46 3.40
C VAL A 61 5.66 1.68 2.48
N VAL A 62 5.40 1.75 1.16
CA VAL A 62 6.30 1.23 0.13
C VAL A 62 6.64 2.36 -0.85
N PHE A 63 7.92 2.51 -1.17
CA PHE A 63 8.39 3.42 -2.20
C PHE A 63 8.85 2.63 -3.43
N PHE A 64 8.26 2.95 -4.59
CA PHE A 64 8.60 2.40 -5.89
C PHE A 64 9.49 3.40 -6.65
N HIS A 65 10.81 3.29 -6.49
CA HIS A 65 11.79 4.23 -7.04
C HIS A 65 12.00 3.99 -8.55
N TYR A 66 11.52 4.90 -9.38
CA TYR A 66 11.73 4.84 -10.83
C TYR A 66 13.06 5.46 -11.27
N ASP A 67 13.70 6.25 -10.41
CA ASP A 67 14.94 7.00 -10.71
C ASP A 67 16.23 6.27 -10.30
N GLY A 68 16.14 5.29 -9.38
CA GLY A 68 17.26 4.55 -8.83
C GLY A 68 17.88 5.15 -7.57
N ARG A 69 17.38 6.29 -7.07
CA ARG A 69 18.04 7.16 -6.09
C ARG A 69 17.61 6.84 -4.66
N ILE A 70 17.77 5.58 -4.25
CA ILE A 70 17.31 5.09 -2.93
C ILE A 70 18.09 5.78 -1.80
N ASN A 71 19.42 5.71 -1.86
CA ASN A 71 20.31 6.13 -0.76
C ASN A 71 20.16 7.61 -0.39
N GLU A 72 19.71 8.47 -1.31
CA GLU A 72 19.46 9.87 -0.98
C GLU A 72 18.26 10.07 -0.03
N TRP A 73 17.37 9.09 0.10
CA TRP A 73 16.27 9.12 1.08
C TRP A 73 16.72 8.80 2.51
N ASP A 74 17.94 8.29 2.70
CA ASP A 74 18.50 8.01 4.03
C ASP A 74 18.61 9.28 4.90
N GLU A 75 18.52 10.49 4.32
CA GLU A 75 18.44 11.76 5.05
C GLU A 75 17.15 11.94 5.88
N PHE A 76 16.15 11.07 5.69
CA PHE A 76 14.85 11.13 6.37
C PHE A 76 14.61 9.91 7.27
N GLU A 77 14.45 10.13 8.57
CA GLU A 77 14.13 9.07 9.55
C GLU A 77 12.83 8.32 9.17
N TRP A 78 11.80 9.02 8.70
CA TRP A 78 10.54 8.41 8.24
C TRP A 78 10.68 7.57 6.97
N ALA A 79 11.70 7.80 6.14
CA ALA A 79 11.95 6.98 4.96
C ALA A 79 12.63 5.65 5.34
N GLN A 80 13.45 5.64 6.40
CA GLN A 80 14.12 4.43 6.88
C GLN A 80 13.14 3.39 7.48
N GLU A 81 11.92 3.79 7.85
CA GLU A 81 10.83 2.88 8.26
C GLU A 81 10.04 2.27 7.08
N ALA A 82 10.22 2.79 5.86
CA ALA A 82 9.50 2.35 4.67
C ALA A 82 10.20 1.18 3.93
N ILE A 83 9.47 0.50 3.05
CA ILE A 83 10.00 -0.55 2.18
C ILE A 83 10.39 0.06 0.84
N HIS A 84 11.68 0.07 0.51
CA HIS A 84 12.20 0.63 -0.74
C HIS A 84 12.35 -0.46 -1.81
N ILE A 85 11.74 -0.25 -2.98
CA ILE A 85 11.84 -1.13 -4.16
C ILE A 85 12.17 -0.27 -5.37
N SER A 86 13.21 -0.63 -6.12
CA SER A 86 13.71 0.21 -7.23
C SER A 86 13.82 -0.56 -8.54
N ALA A 87 13.39 0.09 -9.63
CA ALA A 87 13.57 -0.37 -11.00
C ALA A 87 13.58 0.83 -11.95
N LEU A 88 14.71 1.07 -12.62
CA LEU A 88 14.91 2.25 -13.45
C LEU A 88 13.84 2.37 -14.56
N LYS A 89 13.22 3.55 -14.61
CA LYS A 89 12.25 3.98 -15.65
C LYS A 89 11.03 3.07 -15.79
N GLN A 90 10.56 2.50 -14.68
CA GLN A 90 9.33 1.72 -14.62
C GLN A 90 8.17 2.54 -14.04
N THR A 91 6.94 2.15 -14.37
CA THR A 91 5.71 2.86 -14.00
C THR A 91 5.07 2.32 -12.72
N LYS A 92 4.20 3.11 -12.10
CA LYS A 92 3.37 2.73 -10.95
C LYS A 92 2.74 1.34 -11.11
N TRP A 93 2.10 1.09 -12.24
CA TRP A 93 1.45 -0.19 -12.52
C TRP A 93 2.43 -1.33 -12.84
N TRP A 94 3.61 -1.05 -13.39
CA TRP A 94 4.66 -2.06 -13.56
C TRP A 94 5.14 -2.62 -12.22
N PHE A 95 5.34 -1.74 -11.23
CA PHE A 95 5.69 -2.12 -9.86
C PHE A 95 4.52 -2.84 -9.17
N ALA A 96 3.32 -2.24 -9.16
CA ALA A 96 2.15 -2.82 -8.52
C ALA A 96 1.85 -4.24 -9.02
N LYS A 97 1.97 -4.49 -10.34
CA LYS A 97 1.78 -5.81 -10.93
C LYS A 97 2.80 -6.86 -10.46
N ARG A 98 4.01 -6.46 -10.09
CA ARG A 98 5.12 -7.35 -9.72
C ARG A 98 5.27 -7.57 -8.21
N PHE A 99 5.06 -6.53 -7.42
CA PHE A 99 5.32 -6.56 -5.97
C PHE A 99 4.05 -6.63 -5.11
N LEU A 100 2.89 -6.22 -5.63
CA LEU A 100 1.61 -6.29 -4.92
C LEU A 100 0.79 -7.51 -5.38
N HIS A 101 1.40 -8.70 -5.43
CA HIS A 101 0.65 -9.93 -5.70
C HIS A 101 -0.46 -10.13 -4.64
N PRO A 102 -1.68 -10.57 -4.99
CA PRO A 102 -2.80 -10.59 -4.04
C PRO A 102 -2.59 -11.42 -2.77
N ASP A 103 -1.67 -12.39 -2.79
CA ASP A 103 -1.27 -13.17 -1.60
C ASP A 103 -0.22 -12.46 -0.74
N VAL A 104 0.59 -11.57 -1.31
CA VAL A 104 1.58 -10.75 -0.59
C VAL A 104 0.88 -9.63 0.19
N VAL A 105 -0.13 -9.01 -0.42
CA VAL A 105 -0.94 -7.96 0.24
C VAL A 105 -2.15 -8.49 0.99
N ALA A 106 -2.35 -9.81 1.04
CA ALA A 106 -3.47 -10.46 1.75
C ALA A 106 -3.64 -10.10 3.24
N PRO A 107 -2.61 -9.71 4.02
CA PRO A 107 -2.78 -9.30 5.42
C PRO A 107 -3.46 -7.94 5.62
N PHE A 108 -3.48 -7.07 4.60
CA PHE A 108 -4.06 -5.72 4.70
C PHE A 108 -5.59 -5.74 4.52
N GLU A 109 -6.25 -4.66 4.92
CA GLU A 109 -7.67 -4.41 4.62
C GLU A 109 -7.82 -3.64 3.29
N TYR A 110 -6.96 -2.64 3.08
CA TYR A 110 -6.96 -1.72 1.94
C TYR A 110 -5.53 -1.43 1.47
N ILE A 111 -5.38 -1.15 0.18
CA ILE A 111 -4.13 -0.70 -0.45
C ILE A 111 -4.36 0.61 -1.23
N PHE A 112 -3.39 1.52 -1.16
CA PHE A 112 -3.39 2.84 -1.79
C PHE A 112 -2.23 2.85 -2.80
N ILE A 113 -2.50 3.13 -4.07
CA ILE A 113 -1.50 3.05 -5.15
C ILE A 113 -1.39 4.42 -5.81
N TRP A 114 -0.58 5.30 -5.22
CA TRP A 114 -0.60 6.75 -5.45
C TRP A 114 0.61 7.24 -6.27
N ASP A 115 0.42 8.35 -6.99
CA ASP A 115 1.50 9.16 -7.53
C ASP A 115 2.11 10.09 -6.47
N GLU A 116 3.21 10.75 -6.84
CA GLU A 116 4.08 11.52 -5.93
C GLU A 116 3.78 13.01 -5.84
N ASP A 117 3.01 13.56 -6.78
CA ASP A 117 2.72 14.98 -6.97
C ASP A 117 1.32 15.40 -6.47
N LEU A 118 0.75 14.59 -5.57
CA LEU A 118 -0.59 14.80 -5.00
C LEU A 118 -0.58 15.83 -3.86
N GLY A 119 -1.38 16.90 -4.01
CA GLY A 119 -1.72 17.81 -2.90
C GLY A 119 -2.53 17.09 -1.82
N VAL A 120 -2.07 17.18 -0.57
CA VAL A 120 -2.64 16.44 0.58
C VAL A 120 -3.06 17.35 1.74
N GLU A 121 -3.05 18.67 1.58
CA GLU A 121 -3.26 19.67 2.64
C GLU A 121 -4.52 19.35 3.46
N HIS A 122 -5.62 19.09 2.75
CA HIS A 122 -6.94 18.77 3.31
C HIS A 122 -7.25 17.26 3.41
N PHE A 123 -6.30 16.37 3.11
CA PHE A 123 -6.47 14.92 3.22
C PHE A 123 -6.25 14.42 4.67
N ASP A 124 -7.06 13.46 5.09
CA ASP A 124 -6.94 12.66 6.32
C ASP A 124 -7.19 11.19 5.98
N ALA A 125 -6.21 10.33 6.27
CA ALA A 125 -6.25 8.93 5.85
C ALA A 125 -7.24 8.07 6.66
N GLU A 126 -7.44 8.36 7.94
CA GLU A 126 -8.31 7.56 8.82
C GLU A 126 -9.78 7.96 8.62
N GLU A 127 -10.08 9.26 8.43
CA GLU A 127 -11.41 9.74 8.04
C GLU A 127 -11.80 9.25 6.63
N TYR A 128 -10.87 9.26 5.68
CA TYR A 128 -11.11 8.70 4.35
C TYR A 128 -11.41 7.19 4.43
N ILE A 129 -10.63 6.40 5.18
CA ILE A 129 -10.92 4.98 5.44
C ILE A 129 -12.28 4.80 6.12
N ARG A 130 -12.66 5.67 7.06
CA ARG A 130 -13.99 5.65 7.70
C ARG A 130 -15.11 5.82 6.67
N LEU A 131 -14.96 6.74 5.71
CA LEU A 131 -15.94 6.98 4.65
C LEU A 131 -16.00 5.82 3.65
N VAL A 132 -14.86 5.30 3.20
CA VAL A 132 -14.76 4.12 2.33
C VAL A 132 -15.49 2.91 2.94
N LYS A 133 -15.25 2.64 4.22
CA LYS A 133 -15.93 1.57 4.97
C LYS A 133 -17.43 1.85 5.19
N LYS A 134 -17.81 3.10 5.50
CA LYS A 134 -19.22 3.51 5.68
C LYS A 134 -20.06 3.28 4.42
N HIS A 135 -19.49 3.56 3.25
CA HIS A 135 -20.20 3.57 1.96
C HIS A 135 -20.02 2.31 1.11
N GLY A 136 -19.32 1.29 1.64
CA GLY A 136 -19.06 0.03 0.96
C GLY A 136 -18.26 0.20 -0.33
N LEU A 137 -17.23 1.05 -0.30
CA LEU A 137 -16.41 1.32 -1.49
C LEU A 137 -15.27 0.30 -1.59
N GLU A 138 -15.38 -0.59 -2.59
CA GLU A 138 -14.37 -1.61 -2.89
C GLU A 138 -13.23 -1.05 -3.78
N ILE A 139 -13.54 -0.04 -4.60
CA ILE A 139 -12.59 0.77 -5.38
C ILE A 139 -13.02 2.23 -5.23
N SER A 140 -12.08 3.13 -4.91
CA SER A 140 -12.33 4.56 -4.71
C SER A 140 -11.07 5.40 -4.86
N GLN A 141 -11.20 6.72 -4.73
CA GLN A 141 -10.09 7.67 -4.55
C GLN A 141 -10.54 8.80 -3.59
N PRO A 142 -9.61 9.59 -3.02
CA PRO A 142 -9.93 10.90 -2.47
C PRO A 142 -10.48 11.84 -3.55
N ALA A 143 -11.24 12.85 -3.13
CA ALA A 143 -11.68 13.92 -4.03
C ALA A 143 -10.61 15.02 -4.16
N LEU A 144 -10.44 15.54 -5.36
CA LEU A 144 -9.42 16.51 -5.76
C LEU A 144 -9.92 17.96 -5.58
N GLU A 145 -9.02 18.87 -5.25
CA GLU A 145 -9.31 20.30 -5.08
C GLU A 145 -9.66 20.99 -6.41
N ASP A 146 -10.59 21.96 -6.39
CA ASP A 146 -10.99 22.77 -7.56
C ASP A 146 -9.98 23.88 -7.91
N ASN A 147 -8.74 23.76 -7.43
CA ASN A 147 -7.66 24.73 -7.62
C ASN A 147 -6.81 24.45 -8.88
N GLN A 148 -7.03 23.31 -9.54
CA GLN A 148 -6.43 22.93 -10.82
C GLN A 148 -7.50 22.58 -11.86
N ALA A 149 -7.10 22.47 -13.13
CA ALA A 149 -8.00 22.14 -14.24
C ALA A 149 -8.36 20.64 -14.25
N LEU A 150 -9.23 20.21 -13.33
CA LEU A 150 -9.65 18.82 -13.17
C LEU A 150 -10.21 18.23 -14.47
N THR A 151 -9.78 17.00 -14.80
CA THR A 151 -10.26 16.24 -15.96
C THR A 151 -11.77 16.03 -15.86
N TRP A 152 -12.23 15.37 -14.79
CA TRP A 152 -13.61 14.94 -14.60
C TRP A 152 -14.25 15.65 -13.40
N GLU A 153 -15.49 16.10 -13.52
CA GLU A 153 -16.20 16.74 -12.40
C GLU A 153 -16.56 15.72 -11.29
N ILE A 154 -16.49 14.41 -11.56
CA ILE A 154 -16.78 13.37 -10.54
C ILE A 154 -15.67 13.25 -9.50
N THR A 155 -14.41 13.52 -9.87
CA THR A 155 -13.26 13.45 -8.96
C THR A 155 -13.12 14.71 -8.11
N LYS A 156 -13.85 15.78 -8.43
CA LYS A 156 -13.87 17.07 -7.71
C LYS A 156 -14.42 16.96 -6.29
N ARG A 157 -13.82 17.73 -5.38
CA ARG A 157 -14.28 17.91 -3.98
C ARG A 157 -15.54 18.78 -3.92
N SER A 158 -16.50 18.35 -3.09
CA SER A 158 -17.70 19.12 -2.74
C SER A 158 -17.76 19.31 -1.22
N GLY A 159 -18.35 20.41 -0.76
CA GLY A 159 -18.59 20.64 0.67
C GLY A 159 -19.82 19.91 1.21
N ASP A 160 -20.77 19.55 0.34
CA ASP A 160 -22.12 19.13 0.72
C ASP A 160 -22.35 17.59 0.64
N SER A 161 -21.31 16.80 0.37
CA SER A 161 -21.39 15.32 0.30
C SER A 161 -20.15 14.63 0.85
N GLU A 162 -20.35 13.44 1.43
CA GLU A 162 -19.26 12.51 1.80
C GLU A 162 -18.69 11.73 0.61
N VAL A 163 -19.48 11.50 -0.45
CA VAL A 163 -19.11 10.66 -1.60
C VAL A 163 -19.78 11.12 -2.89
N HIS A 164 -19.11 10.97 -4.03
CA HIS A 164 -19.66 11.18 -5.36
C HIS A 164 -19.74 9.84 -6.11
N LYS A 165 -20.92 9.49 -6.60
CA LYS A 165 -21.15 8.26 -7.40
C LYS A 165 -21.68 8.55 -8.81
N ASN A 166 -22.25 9.74 -9.01
CA ASN A 166 -22.65 10.33 -10.30
C ASN A 166 -22.39 11.85 -10.19
N VAL A 167 -22.16 12.54 -11.30
CA VAL A 167 -22.05 14.01 -11.36
C VAL A 167 -22.82 14.58 -12.56
N GLN A 168 -23.18 15.87 -12.54
CA GLN A 168 -23.54 16.57 -13.76
C GLN A 168 -22.27 17.03 -14.49
N GLU A 169 -21.78 16.20 -15.40
CA GLU A 169 -20.57 16.45 -16.17
C GLU A 169 -20.80 17.48 -17.30
N ARG A 170 -19.69 18.05 -17.80
CA ARG A 170 -19.62 19.04 -18.89
C ARG A 170 -20.30 18.53 -20.18
N PRO A 171 -20.99 19.40 -20.95
CA PRO A 171 -21.70 18.96 -22.16
C PRO A 171 -20.81 18.21 -23.16
N ARG A 172 -21.29 17.05 -23.64
CA ARG A 172 -20.64 16.12 -24.59
C ARG A 172 -19.45 15.31 -24.06
N TRP A 173 -19.10 15.39 -22.76
CA TRP A 173 -18.00 14.60 -22.20
C TRP A 173 -18.34 13.12 -21.96
N CYS A 174 -19.62 12.79 -21.77
CA CYS A 174 -20.10 11.41 -21.66
C CYS A 174 -21.19 11.10 -22.69
N GLN A 175 -21.31 9.83 -23.08
CA GLN A 175 -22.40 9.31 -23.91
C GLN A 175 -23.64 8.92 -23.07
N ASP A 176 -23.41 8.44 -21.86
CA ASP A 176 -24.43 8.09 -20.86
C ASP A 176 -23.98 8.64 -19.49
N PRO A 177 -24.81 9.42 -18.77
CA PRO A 177 -24.46 9.96 -17.45
C PRO A 177 -24.42 8.91 -16.32
N HIS A 178 -24.89 7.67 -16.57
CA HIS A 178 -24.92 6.57 -15.61
C HIS A 178 -23.82 5.54 -15.82
N LEU A 179 -22.90 5.78 -16.77
CA LEU A 179 -21.73 4.93 -17.03
C LEU A 179 -20.42 5.70 -16.76
N PRO A 180 -19.30 5.00 -16.53
CA PRO A 180 -17.98 5.63 -16.53
C PRO A 180 -17.73 6.36 -17.85
N PRO A 181 -17.13 7.57 -17.83
CA PRO A 181 -16.53 8.24 -16.67
C PRO A 181 -17.50 9.09 -15.81
N CYS A 182 -18.75 9.30 -16.23
CA CYS A 182 -19.72 10.16 -15.51
C CYS A 182 -20.26 9.57 -14.19
N ALA A 183 -20.22 8.26 -14.05
CA ALA A 183 -20.66 7.54 -12.84
C ALA A 183 -19.73 6.37 -12.53
N GLY A 184 -19.52 6.09 -11.25
CA GLY A 184 -18.71 4.95 -10.79
C GLY A 184 -17.26 4.96 -11.28
N PHE A 185 -16.68 6.14 -11.53
CA PHE A 185 -15.33 6.32 -12.07
C PHE A 185 -14.30 6.61 -10.97
N VAL A 186 -13.06 6.17 -11.20
CA VAL A 186 -11.87 6.46 -10.40
C VAL A 186 -10.72 6.73 -11.36
N GLU A 187 -10.10 7.88 -11.22
CA GLU A 187 -8.92 8.33 -11.96
C GLU A 187 -7.66 7.66 -11.36
N ILE A 188 -6.71 7.28 -12.22
CA ILE A 188 -5.61 6.38 -11.84
C ILE A 188 -4.59 7.00 -10.87
N MET A 189 -4.66 8.31 -10.59
CA MET A 189 -3.64 9.02 -9.82
C MET A 189 -3.58 8.64 -8.33
N ALA A 190 -4.74 8.61 -7.65
CA ALA A 190 -4.86 8.33 -6.21
C ALA A 190 -5.80 7.14 -5.84
N PRO A 191 -5.84 6.02 -6.61
CA PRO A 191 -6.78 4.94 -6.37
C PRO A 191 -6.48 4.15 -5.11
N VAL A 192 -7.56 3.65 -4.54
CA VAL A 192 -7.62 2.84 -3.33
C VAL A 192 -8.48 1.62 -3.62
N PHE A 193 -7.99 0.46 -3.21
CA PHE A 193 -8.67 -0.83 -3.40
C PHE A 193 -8.80 -1.53 -2.05
N SER A 194 -9.94 -2.19 -1.82
CA SER A 194 -9.98 -3.27 -0.82
C SER A 194 -9.15 -4.46 -1.32
N ILE A 195 -8.70 -5.33 -0.42
CA ILE A 195 -8.07 -6.60 -0.85
C ILE A 195 -9.04 -7.51 -1.63
N ALA A 196 -10.35 -7.36 -1.45
CA ALA A 196 -11.35 -8.08 -2.25
C ALA A 196 -11.36 -7.59 -3.71
N ALA A 197 -11.37 -6.27 -3.94
CA ALA A 197 -11.26 -5.71 -5.27
C ALA A 197 -9.89 -5.98 -5.91
N TRP A 198 -8.80 -5.82 -5.15
CA TRP A 198 -7.44 -5.97 -5.67
C TRP A 198 -7.18 -7.39 -6.21
N ARG A 199 -7.73 -8.43 -5.57
CA ARG A 199 -7.69 -9.80 -6.08
C ARG A 199 -8.21 -9.93 -7.51
N CYS A 200 -9.21 -9.15 -7.89
CA CYS A 200 -9.71 -9.07 -9.26
C CYS A 200 -8.88 -8.12 -10.13
N VAL A 201 -8.64 -6.88 -9.67
CA VAL A 201 -7.94 -5.84 -10.43
C VAL A 201 -6.52 -6.24 -10.82
N TRP A 202 -5.78 -6.90 -9.92
CA TRP A 202 -4.43 -7.39 -10.21
C TRP A 202 -4.40 -8.34 -11.43
N HIS A 203 -5.44 -9.16 -11.62
CA HIS A 203 -5.53 -10.06 -12.78
C HIS A 203 -5.90 -9.35 -14.09
N ILE A 204 -6.50 -8.16 -14.01
CA ILE A 204 -6.88 -7.32 -15.17
C ILE A 204 -5.68 -6.46 -15.63
N ILE A 205 -4.82 -6.03 -14.70
CA ILE A 205 -3.61 -5.26 -15.02
C ILE A 205 -2.67 -6.07 -15.91
N GLN A 206 -2.36 -5.50 -17.08
CA GLN A 206 -1.48 -6.10 -18.10
C GLN A 206 -0.02 -6.14 -17.62
N ASN A 207 0.70 -7.23 -17.93
CA ASN A 207 2.09 -7.43 -17.49
C ASN A 207 3.08 -6.42 -18.09
N ASP A 208 2.72 -5.86 -19.24
CA ASP A 208 3.45 -4.95 -20.13
C ASP A 208 2.96 -3.50 -20.05
N LEU A 209 2.25 -3.11 -18.98
CA LEU A 209 1.75 -1.74 -18.75
C LEU A 209 2.87 -0.73 -18.37
N VAL A 210 3.90 -0.63 -19.21
CA VAL A 210 5.11 0.22 -19.07
C VAL A 210 4.86 1.71 -19.37
N HIS A 211 3.61 2.10 -19.63
CA HIS A 211 3.20 3.49 -19.91
C HIS A 211 2.01 3.96 -19.07
N GLY A 212 1.46 3.10 -18.19
CA GLY A 212 0.38 3.49 -17.28
C GLY A 212 0.90 4.38 -16.15
N TRP A 213 0.74 5.69 -16.33
CA TRP A 213 0.80 6.71 -15.27
C TRP A 213 -0.60 7.28 -14.99
N GLY A 214 -1.39 7.47 -16.05
CA GLY A 214 -2.84 7.70 -16.06
C GLY A 214 -3.63 6.52 -16.63
#